data_AF-A0A1I9Q211-F1
#
_entry.id   AF-A0A1I9Q211-F1
#
_cell.length_a   1.000
_cell.length_b   1.000
_cell.length_c   1.000
_cell.angle_alpha   90.00
_cell.angle_beta   90.00
_cell.angle_gamma   90.00
#
_symmetry.space_group_name_H-M   'P 1'
#
loop_
_entity.id
_entity.type
_entity.pdbx_description
1 polymer ?
#
loop_
_entity_poly.entity_id
_entity_poly.type
_entity_poly.pdbx_seq_one_letter_code
_entity_poly.pdbx_strand_id
1 'polypeptide(L)' 'REKLAKMYKAPADTIFVFGFKTAFGGGKTTGFGLIYDTLDFAKKFEPKYRLARHGLYERPKTTRKQRKERKNRMKKV' A
#
# COMPACT_ATOMS: atom_id res chain seq x y z
N ARG A 1 6.19 -10.89 6.36
CA ARG A 1 6.05 -9.87 7.41
C ARG A 1 6.41 -10.44 8.77
N GLU A 2 5.76 -11.51 9.24
CA GLU A 2 6.03 -12.12 10.56
C GLU A 2 7.49 -12.53 10.80
N LYS A 3 8.16 -13.10 9.80
CA LYS A 3 9.60 -13.41 9.91
C LYS A 3 10.46 -12.16 10.18
N LEU A 4 10.15 -11.04 9.51
CA LEU A 4 10.83 -9.77 9.74
C LEU A 4 10.46 -9.17 11.10
N ALA A 5 9.20 -9.29 11.52
CA ALA A 5 8.74 -8.87 12.84
C ALA A 5 9.55 -9.55 13.95
N LYS A 6 9.75 -10.86 13.84
CA LYS A 6 10.59 -11.63 14.78
C LYS A 6 12.07 -11.22 14.71
N MET A 7 12.61 -11.06 13.50
CA MET A 7 14.02 -10.73 13.29
C MET A 7 14.40 -9.35 13.84
N TYR A 8 13.54 -8.35 13.63
CA TYR A 8 13.78 -6.96 14.01
C TYR A 8 13.03 -6.53 15.27
N LYS A 9 12.33 -7.45 15.95
CA LYS A 9 11.51 -7.19 17.15
C LYS A 9 10.52 -6.04 16.97
N ALA A 10 10.00 -5.88 15.74
CA ALA A 10 9.04 -4.84 15.38
C ALA A 10 7.64 -5.46 15.20
N PRO A 11 6.56 -4.72 15.51
CA PRO A 11 5.20 -5.20 15.29
C PRO A 11 4.95 -5.46 13.80
N ALA A 12 4.26 -6.56 13.47
CA ALA A 12 4.07 -7.00 12.09
C ALA A 12 3.21 -6.05 11.23
N ASP A 13 2.49 -5.13 11.88
CA ASP A 13 1.60 -4.16 11.25
C ASP A 13 2.31 -2.88 10.80
N THR A 14 3.50 -2.59 11.35
CA THR A 14 4.32 -1.47 10.90
C THR A 14 5.32 -1.85 9.81
N ILE A 15 5.30 -3.12 9.36
CA ILE A 15 6.20 -3.67 8.35
C ILE A 15 5.49 -3.78 7.00
N PHE A 16 5.93 -3.00 6.03
CA PHE A 16 5.41 -2.99 4.66
C PHE A 16 6.43 -3.60 3.71
N VAL A 17 6.06 -4.70 3.05
CA VAL A 17 6.92 -5.39 2.07
C VAL A 17 6.34 -5.26 0.67
N PHE A 18 7.21 -5.05 -0.33
CA PHE A 18 6.79 -4.86 -1.72
C PHE A 18 7.87 -5.24 -2.72
N GLY A 19 7.46 -5.32 -4.00
CA GLY A 19 8.40 -5.47 -5.11
C GLY A 19 9.13 -6.81 -5.14
N PHE A 20 8.50 -7.89 -4.66
CA PHE A 20 9.12 -9.21 -4.72
C PHE A 20 9.26 -9.71 -6.16
N LYS A 21 10.44 -10.21 -6.51
CA LYS A 21 10.78 -10.88 -7.76
C LYS A 21 11.47 -12.19 -7.47
N THR A 22 10.92 -13.28 -8.00
CA THR A 22 11.50 -14.62 -7.94
C THR A 22 12.54 -14.79 -9.05
N ALA A 23 13.71 -15.34 -8.72
CA ALA A 23 14.70 -15.71 -9.72
C ALA A 23 14.19 -16.88 -10.58
N PHE A 24 14.58 -16.91 -11.85
CA PHE A 24 14.29 -18.04 -12.74
C PHE A 24 14.96 -19.31 -12.21
N GLY A 25 14.25 -20.43 -12.24
CA GLY A 25 14.69 -21.68 -11.59
C GLY A 25 14.36 -21.76 -10.09
N GLY A 26 13.86 -20.69 -9.46
CA GLY A 26 13.42 -20.69 -8.06
C GLY A 26 14.55 -20.52 -7.05
N GLY A 27 14.32 -20.93 -5.80
CA GLY A 27 15.33 -20.91 -4.72
C GLY A 27 15.62 -19.54 -4.09
N LYS A 28 15.45 -18.44 -4.83
CA LYS A 28 15.64 -17.08 -4.31
C LYS A 28 14.54 -16.13 -4.78
N THR A 29 14.03 -15.34 -3.84
CA THR A 29 13.13 -14.21 -4.12
C THR A 29 13.73 -12.97 -3.46
N THR A 30 13.91 -11.90 -4.24
CA THR A 30 14.37 -10.61 -3.73
C THR A 30 13.21 -9.64 -3.67
N GLY A 31 13.23 -8.71 -2.73
CA GLY A 31 12.20 -7.70 -2.55
C GLY A 31 12.63 -6.64 -1.56
N PHE A 32 11.75 -5.69 -1.30
CA PHE A 32 12.02 -4.57 -0.41
C PHE A 32 11.07 -4.59 0.80
N GLY A 33 11.53 -4.03 1.91
CA GLY A 33 10.74 -3.88 3.13
C GLY A 33 11.03 -2.54 3.80
N LEU A 34 9.97 -1.89 4.26
CA LEU A 34 10.02 -0.70 5.10
C LEU A 34 9.47 -1.07 6.49
N ILE A 35 10.18 -0.67 7.53
CA ILE A 35 9.78 -0.84 8.93
C ILE A 35 9.60 0.57 9.48
N TYR A 36 8.38 0.88 9.91
CA TYR A 36 8.08 2.15 10.57
C TYR A 36 8.06 1.97 12.08
N ASP A 37 8.42 3.03 12.81
CA ASP A 37 8.34 3.05 14.27
C ASP A 37 6.89 3.02 14.77
N THR A 38 6.01 3.76 14.09
CA THR A 38 4.58 3.82 14.41
C THR A 38 3.70 3.66 13.18
N LEU A 39 2.48 3.18 13.40
CA LEU A 39 1.48 3.02 12.34
C LEU A 39 1.02 4.36 11.76
N ASP A 40 1.11 5.45 12.53
CA ASP A 40 0.74 6.79 12.08
C ASP A 40 1.74 7.33 11.06
N PHE A 41 3.04 7.10 11.27
CA PHE A 41 4.04 7.42 10.25
C PHE A 41 3.83 6.60 8.99
N ALA A 42 3.52 5.31 9.12
CA ALA A 42 3.19 4.48 7.97
C ALA A 42 2.00 5.04 7.18
N LYS A 43 0.90 5.45 7.85
CA LYS A 43 -0.26 6.06 7.19
C LYS A 43 0.06 7.38 6.49
N LYS A 44 1.00 8.17 7.02
CA LYS A 44 1.41 9.46 6.45
C LYS A 44 2.28 9.31 5.21
N PHE A 45 3.22 8.35 5.22
CA PHE A 45 4.26 8.24 4.20
C PHE A 45 4.01 7.15 3.15
N GLU A 46 3.30 6.07 3.49
CA GLU A 46 3.03 5.01 2.51
C GLU A 46 2.02 5.46 1.44
N PRO A 47 2.24 5.09 0.17
CA PRO A 47 1.23 5.25 -0.86
C PRO A 47 -0.10 4.56 -0.49
N LYS A 48 -1.21 5.27 -0.71
CA LYS A 48 -2.57 4.81 -0.39
C LYS A 48 -2.94 3.42 -0.92
N TYR A 49 -2.39 3.00 -2.07
CA TYR A 49 -2.66 1.66 -2.62
C TYR A 49 -2.04 0.53 -1.79
N ARG A 50 -0.94 0.77 -1.08
CA ARG A 50 -0.32 -0.21 -0.18
C ARG A 50 -1.05 -0.27 1.15
N LEU A 51 -1.51 0.87 1.66
CA LEU A 51 -2.41 0.94 2.81
C LEU A 51 -3.71 0.16 2.55
N ALA A 52 -4.28 0.28 1.34
CA ALA A 52 -5.45 -0.48 0.94
C ALA A 52 -5.24 -1.99 0.94
N ARG A 53 -4.05 -2.48 0.52
CA ARG A 53 -3.70 -3.91 0.60
C ARG A 53 -3.62 -4.44 2.04
N HIS A 54 -3.39 -3.55 3.00
CA HIS A 54 -3.34 -3.86 4.43
C HIS A 54 -4.67 -3.55 5.13
N GLY A 55 -5.73 -3.19 4.39
CA GLY A 55 -7.04 -2.84 4.97
C GLY A 55 -7.08 -1.50 5.72
N LEU A 56 -6.01 -0.70 5.66
CA LEU A 56 -5.89 0.58 6.38
C LEU A 56 -6.48 1.77 5.61
N TYR A 57 -6.90 1.56 4.36
CA TYR A 57 -7.47 2.61 3.52
C TYR A 57 -8.46 2.04 2.51
N GLU A 58 -9.65 2.63 2.44
CA GLU A 58 -10.61 2.32 1.37
C GLU A 58 -10.49 3.31 0.21
N ARG A 59 -10.36 2.77 -1.00
CA ARG A 59 -10.32 3.58 -2.21
C ARG A 59 -11.75 4.01 -2.60
N PRO A 60 -11.99 5.30 -2.87
CA PRO A 60 -13.28 5.75 -3.39
C PRO A 60 -13.54 5.09 -4.75
N LYS A 61 -14.72 4.45 -4.88
CA LYS A 61 -15.11 3.63 -6.04
C LYS A 61 -15.54 4.45 -7.27
N THR A 62 -15.65 5.78 -7.15
CA THR A 62 -16.09 6.62 -8.27
C THR A 62 -15.13 6.55 -9.45
N THR A 63 -15.66 6.21 -10.62
CA THR A 63 -14.84 6.06 -11.83
C THR A 63 -14.38 7.43 -12.36
N ARG A 64 -13.37 7.43 -13.23
CA ARG A 64 -12.90 8.67 -13.88
C ARG A 64 -13.99 9.29 -14.76
N LYS A 65 -14.81 8.46 -15.43
CA LYS A 65 -15.91 8.87 -16.31
C LYS A 65 -16.98 9.65 -15.54
N GLN A 66 -17.52 9.06 -14.47
CA GLN A 66 -18.54 9.70 -13.63
C GLN A 66 -18.09 11.06 -13.06
N ARG A 67 -16.82 11.16 -12.62
CA ARG A 67 -16.26 12.42 -12.12
C ARG A 67 -16.18 13.51 -13.20
N LYS A 68 -15.80 13.14 -14.43
CA LYS A 68 -15.73 14.07 -15.56
C LYS A 68 -17.13 14.51 -16.02
N GLU A 69 -18.08 13.59 -16.13
CA GLU A 69 -19.45 13.90 -16.52
C GLU A 69 -20.13 14.84 -15.51
N ARG A 70 -19.97 14.58 -14.21
CA ARG A 70 -20.46 15.46 -13.15
C ARG A 70 -19.85 16.86 -13.25
N LYS A 71 -18.53 16.95 -13.45
CA LYS A 71 -17.83 18.23 -13.63
C LYS A 71 -18.38 19.02 -14.83
N ASN A 72 -18.63 18.36 -15.96
CA ASN A 72 -19.14 19.02 -17.16
C ASN A 72 -20.60 19.47 -17.00
N ARG A 73 -21.42 18.73 -16.25
CA ARG A 73 -22.81 19.13 -15.93
C ARG A 73 -22.86 20.38 -15.04
N MET A 74 -22.03 20.41 -13.99
CA MET A 74 -21.95 21.57 -13.08
C MET A 74 -21.39 22.85 -13.74
N LYS A 75 -20.68 22.73 -14.87
CA LYS A 75 -20.18 23.88 -15.63
C LYS A 75 -21.23 24.50 -16.57
N LYS A 76 -22.32 23.79 -16.86
CA LYS A 76 -23.41 24.24 -17.75
C LYS A 76 -24.55 24.91 -16.99
N VAL A 77 -24.48 24.90 -15.67
CA VAL A 77 -25.26 25.74 -14.76
C VAL A 77 -24.40 26.97 -14.47
#